data_AF-A0AAE0Z8N0-F1
#
_entry.id   AF-A0AAE0Z8N0-F1
#
_cell.length_a   1.000
_cell.length_b   1.000
_cell.length_c   1.000
_cell.angle_alpha   90.00
_cell.angle_beta   90.00
_cell.angle_gamma   90.00
#
_symmetry.space_group_name_H-M   'P 1'
#
loop_
_entity.id
_entity.type
_entity.pdbx_description
1 polymer ?
#
loop_
_entity_poly.entity_id
_entity_poly.type
_entity_poly.pdbx_seq_one_letter_code
_entity_poly.pdbx_strand_id
1 'polypeptide(L)'
;MSCSDIDECDENKHSCRTKSFCINVPGSYQCSGCTIGYHLDNISHCIDVNECEDKSDDCYNSVCENKIKTSVLTIPTTAAAIAAIVKTRLDLFGVDANADTLGVTRTGLFVMVGSTLC
;
A
#
# COMPACT_ATOMS: atom_id res chain seq x y z
N MET A 1 -19.52 27.13 -12.97
CA MET A 1 -18.05 27.04 -13.01
C MET A 1 -17.66 25.97 -12.02
N SER A 2 -17.20 24.80 -12.48
CA SER A 2 -16.75 23.72 -11.59
C SER A 2 -15.25 23.89 -11.40
N CYS A 3 -14.80 24.10 -10.16
CA CYS A 3 -13.38 24.00 -9.83
C CYS A 3 -13.09 22.52 -9.60
N SER A 4 -12.33 21.91 -10.50
CA SER A 4 -11.75 20.60 -10.22
C SER A 4 -10.42 20.83 -9.55
N ASP A 5 -10.21 20.14 -8.43
CA ASP A 5 -8.91 20.05 -7.80
C ASP A 5 -7.90 19.39 -8.77
N ILE A 6 -6.65 19.81 -8.69
CA ILE A 6 -5.55 19.24 -9.48
C ILE A 6 -4.76 18.37 -8.53
N ASP A 7 -4.64 17.08 -8.83
CA ASP A 7 -3.87 16.18 -8.00
C ASP A 7 -2.37 16.35 -8.28
N GLU A 8 -1.70 17.16 -7.47
CA GLU A 8 -0.27 17.40 -7.65
C GLU A 8 0.58 16.18 -7.29
N CYS A 9 0.03 15.20 -6.56
CA CYS A 9 0.68 13.94 -6.24
C CYS A 9 0.71 13.02 -7.48
N ASP A 10 -0.40 12.88 -8.18
CA ASP A 10 -0.49 12.10 -9.42
C ASP A 10 0.28 12.75 -10.57
N GLU A 11 0.21 14.09 -10.67
CA GLU A 11 0.93 14.83 -11.71
C GLU A 11 2.43 15.03 -11.41
N ASN A 12 2.94 14.52 -10.27
CA ASN A 12 4.31 14.74 -9.79
C ASN A 12 4.69 16.24 -9.75
N LYS A 13 3.72 17.11 -9.44
CA LYS A 13 3.87 18.57 -9.31
C LYS A 13 4.04 19.02 -7.86
N HIS A 14 4.43 18.11 -6.97
CA HIS A 14 4.68 18.39 -5.57
C HIS A 14 6.17 18.64 -5.29
N SER A 15 6.48 19.37 -4.21
CA SER A 15 7.84 19.57 -3.70
C SER A 15 8.18 18.65 -2.52
N CYS A 16 7.43 17.55 -2.35
CA CYS A 16 7.72 16.56 -1.32
C CYS A 16 9.12 15.96 -1.47
N ARG A 17 9.74 15.59 -0.35
CA ARG A 17 11.07 14.99 -0.31
C ARG A 17 11.06 13.65 -1.04
N THR A 18 12.19 13.25 -1.60
CA THR A 18 12.35 11.92 -2.19
C THR A 18 12.01 10.86 -1.15
N LYS A 19 11.22 9.84 -1.52
CA LYS A 19 10.77 8.77 -0.62
C LYS A 19 9.93 9.26 0.58
N SER A 20 9.17 10.34 0.40
CA SER A 20 8.10 10.77 1.32
C SER A 20 6.72 10.53 0.72
N PHE A 21 5.68 10.43 1.55
CA PHE A 21 4.31 10.31 1.04
C PHE A 21 3.79 11.67 0.59
N CYS A 22 3.19 11.71 -0.60
CA CYS A 22 2.39 12.83 -1.05
C CYS A 22 0.91 12.51 -0.83
N ILE A 23 0.18 13.46 -0.23
CA ILE A 23 -1.25 13.37 0.01
C ILE A 23 -1.90 14.58 -0.66
N ASN A 24 -2.75 14.33 -1.66
CA ASN A 24 -3.50 15.39 -2.31
C ASN A 24 -4.63 15.89 -1.39
N VAL A 25 -4.81 17.21 -1.31
CA VAL A 25 -5.87 17.87 -0.53
C VAL A 25 -6.55 18.90 -1.44
N PRO A 26 -7.87 19.12 -1.36
CA PRO A 26 -8.51 20.13 -2.19
C PRO A 26 -7.85 21.52 -2.08
N GLY A 27 -7.24 21.97 -3.17
CA GLY A 27 -6.53 23.24 -3.30
C GLY A 27 -5.03 23.22 -2.96
N SER A 28 -4.44 22.08 -2.55
CA SER A 28 -3.00 21.93 -2.26
C SER A 28 -2.61 20.48 -1.97
N TYR A 29 -1.33 20.11 -2.04
CA TYR A 29 -0.84 18.84 -1.48
C TYR A 29 -0.26 18.98 -0.07
N GLN A 30 -0.11 17.85 0.63
CA GLN A 30 0.64 17.70 1.87
C GLN A 30 1.67 16.59 1.74
N CYS A 31 2.86 16.81 2.30
CA CYS A 31 3.91 15.80 2.35
C CYS A 31 3.91 15.18 3.75
N SER A 32 3.72 13.87 3.83
CA SER A 32 3.64 13.11 5.08
C SER A 32 4.80 12.13 5.18
N GLY A 33 5.51 12.16 6.31
CA GLY A 33 6.49 11.15 6.73
C GLY A 33 7.47 10.63 5.66
N CYS A 34 8.11 9.50 5.95
CA CYS A 34 8.87 8.74 4.97
C CYS A 34 8.06 7.52 4.53
N THR A 35 8.27 7.05 3.30
CA THR A 35 7.66 5.83 2.80
C THR A 35 8.04 4.63 3.68
N ILE A 36 7.21 3.58 3.70
CA ILE A 36 7.50 2.35 4.45
C ILE A 36 8.90 1.83 4.08
N GLY A 37 9.71 1.49 5.09
CA GLY A 37 11.11 1.09 4.90
C GLY A 37 12.09 2.26 4.86
N TYR A 38 11.64 3.49 5.12
CA TYR A 38 12.50 4.67 5.26
C TYR A 38 12.24 5.38 6.58
N HIS A 39 13.29 5.98 7.14
CA HIS A 39 13.20 6.80 8.35
C HIS A 39 13.80 8.19 8.13
N LEU A 40 13.41 9.14 8.98
CA LEU A 40 13.94 10.50 8.95
C LEU A 40 15.33 10.54 9.60
N ASP A 41 16.32 11.02 8.86
CA ASP A 41 17.61 11.44 9.42
C ASP A 41 17.48 12.80 10.14
N ASN A 42 18.54 13.21 10.84
CA ASN A 42 18.72 14.48 11.55
C ASN A 42 18.50 15.73 10.68
N ILE A 43 18.64 15.60 9.36
CA ILE A 43 18.43 16.68 8.37
C ILE A 43 17.06 16.50 7.67
N SER A 44 16.20 15.64 8.21
CA SER A 44 14.85 15.30 7.71
C SER A 44 14.83 14.61 6.34
N HIS A 45 15.91 13.98 5.91
CA HIS A 45 15.93 13.15 4.69
C HIS A 45 15.38 11.77 4.97
N CYS A 46 14.62 11.22 4.03
CA CYS A 46 14.14 9.84 4.10
C CYS A 46 15.25 8.91 3.62
N ILE A 47 15.87 8.22 4.57
CA ILE A 47 16.94 7.25 4.32
C ILE A 47 16.41 5.84 4.56
N ASP A 48 16.92 4.91 3.75
CA ASP A 48 16.54 3.51 3.76
C ASP A 48 16.81 2.89 5.14
N VAL A 49 15.84 2.14 5.66
CA VAL A 49 15.97 1.42 6.92
C VAL A 49 16.68 0.11 6.62
N ASN A 50 17.87 -0.06 7.21
CA ASN A 50 18.60 -1.31 7.11
C ASN A 50 17.93 -2.40 7.94
N GLU A 51 17.18 -3.28 7.30
CA GLU A 51 16.39 -4.27 8.04
C GLU A 51 17.24 -5.35 8.72
N CYS A 52 18.50 -5.49 8.32
CA CYS A 52 19.48 -6.33 8.99
C CYS A 52 19.92 -5.74 10.33
N GLU A 53 19.99 -4.41 10.44
CA GLU A 53 20.34 -3.71 11.68
C GLU A 53 19.13 -3.51 12.58
N ASP A 54 17.99 -3.18 11.98
CA ASP A 54 16.71 -2.99 12.68
C ASP A 54 16.09 -4.31 13.16
N LYS A 55 16.63 -5.46 12.70
CA LYS A 55 16.10 -6.81 12.95
C LYS A 55 14.63 -6.96 12.56
N SER A 56 14.19 -6.15 11.61
CA SER A 56 12.82 -6.18 11.07
C SER A 56 12.65 -7.26 9.99
N ASP A 57 13.74 -7.80 9.42
CA ASP A 57 13.66 -8.93 8.50
C ASP A 57 13.88 -10.24 9.27
N ASP A 58 12.96 -11.21 9.13
CA ASP A 58 13.08 -12.56 9.67
C ASP A 58 14.15 -13.36 8.90
N CYS A 59 15.42 -13.00 9.08
CA CYS A 59 16.55 -13.75 8.53
C CYS A 59 16.93 -14.89 9.49
N TYR A 60 16.25 -16.03 9.37
CA TYR A 60 16.65 -17.26 10.07
C TYR A 60 17.68 -18.05 9.24
N ASN A 61 18.93 -18.09 9.70
CA ASN A 61 20.05 -18.84 9.11
C ASN A 61 20.45 -18.48 7.65
N SER A 62 20.09 -17.28 7.17
CA SER A 62 20.52 -16.74 5.88
C SER A 62 21.47 -15.54 6.03
N VAL A 63 22.22 -15.23 4.97
CA VAL A 63 22.90 -13.93 4.84
C VAL A 63 21.83 -12.86 4.71
N CYS A 64 21.83 -11.88 5.62
CA CYS A 64 20.94 -10.75 5.53
C CYS A 64 21.50 -9.71 4.56
N GLU A 65 20.63 -9.18 3.69
CA GLU A 65 20.94 -8.11 2.77
C GLU A 65 19.95 -6.97 3.00
N ASN A 66 20.44 -5.72 3.03
CA ASN A 66 19.60 -4.55 3.14
C ASN A 66 18.70 -4.41 1.89
N LYS A 67 17.38 -4.38 2.06
CA LYS A 67 16.42 -4.37 0.95
C LYS A 67 15.77 -2.99 0.84
N ILE A 68 15.96 -2.35 -0.33
CA ILE A 68 15.26 -1.12 -0.65
C ILE A 68 13.74 -1.39 -0.80
N LYS A 69 12.96 -1.18 0.26
CA LYS A 69 11.50 -1.35 0.22
C LYS A 69 10.83 -0.17 -0.46
N THR A 70 10.64 -0.25 -1.77
CA THR A 70 9.71 0.64 -2.49
C THR A 70 8.30 0.07 -2.39
N SER A 71 7.49 0.63 -1.48
CA SER A 71 6.06 0.35 -1.44
C SER A 71 5.32 1.44 -2.20
N VAL A 72 4.84 1.13 -3.41
CA VAL A 72 3.78 1.94 -4.03
C VAL A 72 2.53 1.64 -3.21
N LEU A 73 2.09 2.59 -2.38
CA LEU A 73 0.79 2.51 -1.74
C LEU A 73 -0.26 2.81 -2.81
N THR A 74 -0.52 1.86 -3.71
CA THR A 74 -1.66 1.97 -4.62
C THR A 74 -2.87 1.80 -3.73
N ILE A 75 -3.59 2.88 -3.43
CA ILE A 75 -4.94 2.76 -2.92
C ILE A 75 -5.69 2.04 -4.04
N PRO A 76 -6.17 0.81 -3.84
CA PRO A 76 -6.83 0.06 -4.89
C PRO A 76 -8.13 0.78 -5.26
N THR A 77 -8.09 1.60 -6.31
CA THR A 77 -9.27 2.32 -6.82
C THR A 77 -10.19 1.39 -7.61
N THR A 78 -9.72 0.18 -7.93
CA THR A 78 -10.48 -0.84 -8.65
C THR A 78 -10.89 -1.98 -7.72
N ALA A 79 -12.09 -2.50 -7.94
CA ALA A 79 -12.60 -3.66 -7.21
C ALA A 79 -11.67 -4.88 -7.33
N ALA A 80 -11.01 -5.07 -8.47
CA ALA A 80 -10.05 -6.14 -8.70
C ALA A 80 -8.81 -6.02 -7.80
N ALA A 81 -8.27 -4.81 -7.62
CA ALA A 81 -7.12 -4.58 -6.75
C ALA A 81 -7.50 -4.74 -5.26
N ILE A 82 -8.72 -4.33 -4.85
CA ILE A 82 -9.24 -4.58 -3.49
C ILE A 82 -9.37 -6.09 -3.26
N ALA A 83 -9.96 -6.81 -4.21
CA ALA A 83 -10.15 -8.27 -4.12
C ALA A 83 -8.82 -9.02 -4.00
N ALA A 84 -7.78 -8.59 -4.72
CA ALA A 84 -6.44 -9.18 -4.62
C ALA A 84 -5.84 -9.02 -3.21
N ILE A 85 -5.95 -7.84 -2.61
CA ILE A 85 -5.44 -7.58 -1.24
C ILE A 85 -6.21 -8.40 -0.21
N VAL A 86 -7.54 -8.44 -0.32
CA VAL A 86 -8.38 -9.25 0.56
C VAL A 86 -8.01 -10.72 0.44
N LYS A 87 -7.82 -11.22 -0.78
CA LYS A 87 -7.41 -12.61 -1.04
C LYS A 87 -6.07 -12.93 -0.37
N THR A 88 -5.04 -12.10 -0.55
CA THR A 88 -3.75 -12.28 0.12
C THR A 88 -3.87 -12.29 1.65
N ARG A 89 -4.78 -11.51 2.22
CA ARG A 89 -5.06 -11.53 3.67
C ARG A 89 -5.83 -12.78 4.10
N LEU A 90 -6.77 -13.27 3.30
CA LEU A 90 -7.54 -14.50 3.56
C LEU A 90 -6.65 -15.75 3.46
N ASP A 91 -5.68 -15.79 2.53
CA ASP A 91 -4.71 -16.87 2.37
C ASP A 91 -3.85 -17.06 3.65
N LEU A 92 -3.53 -15.97 4.36
CA LEU A 92 -2.84 -16.03 5.66
C LEU A 92 -3.66 -16.69 6.78
N PHE A 93 -4.99 -16.71 6.64
CA PHE A 93 -5.90 -17.37 7.55
C PHE A 93 -6.37 -18.74 7.01
N GLY A 94 -5.82 -19.21 5.88
CA GLY A 94 -6.19 -20.48 5.27
C GLY A 94 -7.61 -20.50 4.69
N VAL A 95 -8.15 -19.34 4.30
CA VAL A 95 -9.48 -19.20 3.71
C VAL A 95 -9.36 -19.09 2.20
N ASP A 96 -9.56 -20.19 1.48
CA ASP A 96 -9.54 -20.21 0.00
C ASP A 96 -10.76 -19.50 -0.59
N ALA A 97 -10.61 -18.21 -0.92
CA ALA A 97 -11.56 -17.45 -1.73
C ALA A 97 -11.05 -17.36 -3.18
N ASN A 98 -11.80 -17.91 -4.14
CA ASN A 98 -11.52 -17.71 -5.56
C ASN A 98 -12.07 -16.33 -6.00
N ALA A 99 -11.60 -15.81 -7.14
CA ALA A 99 -12.04 -14.49 -7.62
C ALA A 99 -13.55 -14.44 -7.90
N ASP A 100 -14.19 -15.60 -8.09
CA ASP A 100 -15.61 -15.75 -8.37
C ASP A 100 -16.47 -15.82 -7.08
N THR A 101 -15.89 -16.11 -5.92
CA THR A 101 -16.57 -16.17 -4.62
C THR A 101 -16.47 -14.88 -3.82
N LEU A 102 -15.72 -13.87 -4.29
CA LEU A 102 -15.56 -12.60 -3.58
C LEU A 102 -16.29 -11.48 -4.32
N GLY A 103 -17.48 -11.11 -3.83
CA GLY A 103 -18.32 -10.06 -4.39
C GLY A 103 -18.16 -8.73 -3.66
N VAL A 104 -18.05 -7.62 -4.41
CA VAL A 104 -18.04 -6.26 -3.87
C VAL A 104 -19.32 -5.53 -4.33
N THR A 105 -20.12 -5.04 -3.39
CA THR A 105 -21.30 -4.18 -3.67
C THR A 105 -21.14 -2.82 -2.99
N ARG A 106 -22.00 -1.85 -3.34
CA ARG A 106 -22.05 -0.53 -2.67
C ARG A 106 -22.30 -0.63 -1.16
N THR A 107 -22.83 -1.76 -0.67
CA THR A 107 -23.15 -2.03 0.73
C THR A 107 -22.06 -2.82 1.47
N GLY A 108 -21.03 -3.33 0.79
CA GLY A 108 -19.91 -4.05 1.43
C GLY A 108 -19.34 -5.21 0.60
N LEU A 109 -18.34 -5.85 1.20
CA LEU A 109 -17.64 -7.05 0.72
C LEU A 109 -18.33 -8.30 1.28
N PHE A 110 -18.67 -9.25 0.43
CA PHE A 110 -19.31 -10.51 0.84
C PHE A 110 -18.67 -11.70 0.13
N VAL A 111 -18.60 -12.82 0.85
CA VAL A 111 -18.18 -14.10 0.29
C VAL A 111 -19.43 -14.78 -0.26
N MET A 112 -19.55 -14.86 -1.58
CA MET A 112 -20.48 -15.76 -2.25
C MET A 112 -19.99 -17.17 -1.99
N VAL A 113 -20.46 -17.82 -0.92
CA VAL A 113 -20.28 -19.26 -0.76
C VAL A 113 -21.06 -19.95 -1.87
N GLY A 114 -20.39 -20.20 -2.98
CA GLY A 114 -20.85 -21.13 -4.00
C GLY A 114 -20.90 -22.51 -3.37
N SER A 115 -22.08 -22.91 -2.90
CA SER A 115 -22.36 -24.29 -2.55
C SER A 115 -22.22 -25.12 -3.83
N THR A 116 -21.07 -25.76 -4.01
CA THR A 116 -21.00 -26.99 -4.80
C THR A 116 -21.78 -28.05 -4.04
N LEU A 117 -23.07 -28.14 -4.32
CA LEU A 117 -23.89 -29.26 -3.88
C LEU A 117 -24.20 -30.13 -5.10
N CYS A 118 -23.24 -31.02 -5.40
CA CYS A 118 -23.29 -32.01 -6.49
C CYS A 118 -23.37 -31.46 -7.92
#